data_AF-A0AAD2BM98-F1
#
_entry.id   AF-A0AAD2BM98-F1
#
_cell.length_a   1.000
_cell.length_b   1.000
_cell.length_c   1.000
_cell.angle_alpha   90.00
_cell.angle_beta   90.00
_cell.angle_gamma   90.00
#
_symmetry.space_group_name_H-M   'P 1'
#
loop_
_entity.id
_entity.type
_entity.pdbx_description
1 polymer ?
#
loop_
_entity_poly.entity_id
_entity_poly.type
_entity_poly.pdbx_seq_one_letter_code
_entity_poly.pdbx_strand_id
1 'polypeptide(L)'
;MPGVLEAVAVGTILGGLATVAVEQVHLWRLVGIPDILIGLPPTGLGRRMWGNLNQPNHVASYFAFGLAACLFLWQRVRSLGLRILLGIVVLAFLFGTALSVSRVAWLHLIAVGLFAGWSWASQTTGRRRWFVFVTPVLALTIAYQLCNWLMDYGNVLWQWGLPTSLGERMQQGAGLRPLLWNHAWHMFIAHPWLGAGWGDYAWNQYVQTDVLGHVEMSMNAHNIVLDLLAKVGLAGLFAVVLPAVGLISLLWKFRMTPPAAFLWSVVAVLTIHSMLEYPLYYLYFLLPFAFALGYLDTRMLRFPSPSMTWVLSGVIVVCVSALSARMWIDYKSVERLYYAPAGLSKELPVYQASGQMLLVPYATLAIAINSGITYEMAAVMAALERQATQFYPGAATSQRYALTLAFQGKTEEAVTQVRRLHNQYWTDYAAQSSLLTQSCLQKADDLKVFCDRLKSEGLLVGVN
;
A
#
# COMPACT_ATOMS: atom_id res chain seq x y z
N MET A 1 -22.60 17.85 15.55
CA MET A 1 -23.52 17.69 14.41
C MET A 1 -24.17 16.31 14.51
N PRO A 2 -25.46 16.22 14.90
CA PRO A 2 -26.20 14.96 14.90
C PRO A 2 -26.20 14.33 13.50
N GLY A 3 -26.07 13.00 13.39
CA GLY A 3 -26.21 12.27 12.11
C GLY A 3 -24.96 12.12 11.25
N VAL A 4 -23.83 12.77 11.59
CA VAL A 4 -22.61 12.71 10.76
C VAL A 4 -22.05 11.29 10.67
N LEU A 5 -21.98 10.56 11.78
CA LEU A 5 -21.45 9.21 11.78
C LEU A 5 -22.39 8.21 11.12
N GLU A 6 -23.71 8.43 11.23
CA GLU A 6 -24.71 7.68 10.49
C GLU A 6 -24.53 7.87 8.97
N ALA A 7 -24.30 9.11 8.52
CA ALA A 7 -24.02 9.40 7.11
C ALA A 7 -22.71 8.75 6.64
N VAL A 8 -21.64 8.83 7.43
CA VAL A 8 -20.36 8.15 7.15
C VAL A 8 -20.55 6.63 7.07
N ALA A 9 -21.30 6.04 8.00
CA ALA A 9 -21.58 4.61 8.01
C ALA A 9 -22.38 4.18 6.77
N VAL A 10 -23.43 4.93 6.40
CA VAL A 10 -24.21 4.66 5.18
C VAL A 10 -23.36 4.79 3.93
N GLY A 11 -22.55 5.86 3.81
CA GLY A 11 -21.63 6.04 2.68
C GLY A 11 -20.60 4.90 2.56
N THR A 12 -20.04 4.47 3.70
CA THR A 12 -19.13 3.31 3.76
C THR A 12 -19.83 2.03 3.28
N ILE A 13 -21.07 1.80 3.71
CA ILE A 13 -21.86 0.63 3.28
C ILE A 13 -22.15 0.68 1.78
N LEU A 14 -22.62 1.82 1.26
CA LEU A 14 -22.93 1.96 -0.16
C LEU A 14 -21.69 1.78 -1.03
N GLY A 15 -20.57 2.38 -0.66
CA GLY A 15 -19.31 2.18 -1.36
C GLY A 15 -18.83 0.72 -1.27
N GLY A 16 -18.98 0.07 -0.11
CA GLY A 16 -18.68 -1.35 0.04
C GLY A 16 -19.54 -2.22 -0.88
N LEU A 17 -20.84 -1.94 -1.00
CA LEU A 17 -21.73 -2.68 -1.89
C LEU A 17 -21.34 -2.47 -3.37
N ALA A 18 -20.91 -1.27 -3.73
CA ALA A 18 -20.34 -1.01 -5.06
C ALA A 18 -19.07 -1.85 -5.29
N THR A 19 -18.16 -1.93 -4.30
CA THR A 19 -16.97 -2.79 -4.39
C THR A 19 -17.35 -4.26 -4.57
N VAL A 20 -18.33 -4.79 -3.82
CA VAL A 20 -18.84 -6.16 -4.03
C VAL A 20 -19.37 -6.33 -5.45
N ALA A 21 -20.16 -5.39 -5.98
CA ALA A 21 -20.68 -5.49 -7.34
C ALA A 21 -19.54 -5.55 -8.38
N VAL A 22 -18.47 -4.78 -8.19
CA VAL A 22 -17.27 -4.82 -9.04
C VAL A 22 -16.53 -6.16 -8.91
N GLU A 23 -16.42 -6.72 -7.70
CA GLU A 23 -15.86 -8.06 -7.53
C GLU A 23 -16.67 -9.12 -8.27
N GLN A 24 -18.00 -9.02 -8.31
CA GLN A 24 -18.83 -9.92 -9.08
C GLN A 24 -18.59 -9.78 -10.59
N VAL A 25 -18.46 -8.55 -11.10
CA VAL A 25 -18.08 -8.30 -12.50
C VAL A 25 -16.76 -9.00 -12.84
N HIS A 26 -15.76 -8.87 -11.96
CA HIS A 26 -14.44 -9.51 -12.13
C HIS A 26 -14.49 -11.05 -12.01
N LEU A 27 -15.27 -11.56 -11.06
CA LEU A 27 -15.44 -12.98 -10.81
C LEU A 27 -16.02 -13.67 -12.04
N TRP A 28 -17.12 -13.13 -12.58
CA TRP A 28 -17.85 -13.65 -13.73
C TRP A 28 -17.23 -13.26 -15.09
N ARG A 29 -16.14 -12.49 -15.09
CA ARG A 29 -15.43 -12.04 -16.30
C ARG A 29 -16.36 -11.33 -17.30
N LEU A 30 -17.26 -10.47 -16.79
CA LEU A 30 -18.17 -9.74 -17.65
C LEU A 30 -17.38 -8.78 -18.55
N VAL A 31 -17.61 -8.86 -19.85
CA VAL A 31 -16.91 -8.07 -20.88
C VAL A 31 -17.75 -6.86 -21.27
N GLY A 32 -17.10 -5.78 -21.73
CA GLY A 32 -17.78 -4.59 -22.27
C GLY A 32 -18.08 -3.51 -21.24
N ILE A 33 -17.60 -3.67 -20.00
CA ILE A 33 -17.68 -2.64 -18.97
C ILE A 33 -16.35 -1.86 -18.98
N PRO A 34 -16.37 -0.51 -19.07
CA PRO A 34 -15.15 0.29 -19.09
C PRO A 34 -14.30 0.13 -17.83
N ASP A 35 -12.98 -0.08 -18.00
CA ASP A 35 -12.01 -0.22 -16.90
C ASP A 35 -12.01 0.97 -15.93
N ILE A 36 -12.39 2.16 -16.38
CA ILE A 36 -12.51 3.35 -15.52
C ILE A 36 -13.58 3.18 -14.42
N LEU A 37 -14.58 2.32 -14.65
CA LEU A 37 -15.68 2.07 -13.70
C LEU A 37 -15.38 0.92 -12.75
N ILE A 38 -14.66 -0.11 -13.23
CA ILE A 38 -14.46 -1.36 -12.50
C ILE A 38 -13.01 -1.61 -12.06
N GLY A 39 -12.07 -0.82 -12.56
CA GLY A 39 -10.64 -1.09 -12.43
C GLY A 39 -10.17 -2.16 -13.42
N LEU A 40 -8.85 -2.40 -13.45
CA LEU A 40 -8.29 -3.45 -14.30
C LEU A 40 -8.71 -4.83 -13.78
N PRO A 41 -9.27 -5.70 -14.64
CA PRO A 41 -9.72 -7.01 -14.21
C PRO A 41 -8.51 -7.88 -13.84
N PRO A 42 -8.60 -8.67 -12.76
CA PRO A 42 -7.53 -9.57 -12.38
C PRO A 42 -7.38 -10.71 -13.40
N THR A 43 -6.16 -10.87 -13.93
CA THR A 43 -5.82 -11.85 -14.99
C THR A 43 -5.12 -13.09 -14.44
N GLY A 44 -5.17 -14.20 -15.19
CA GLY A 44 -4.45 -15.44 -14.87
C GLY A 44 -5.15 -16.40 -13.90
N LEU A 45 -4.53 -17.56 -13.67
CA LEU A 45 -4.93 -18.54 -12.65
C LEU A 45 -4.42 -18.09 -11.27
N GLY A 46 -5.15 -18.41 -10.21
CA GLY A 46 -4.79 -17.98 -8.85
C GLY A 46 -5.06 -16.48 -8.60
N ARG A 47 -5.92 -15.89 -9.44
CA ARG A 47 -6.29 -14.47 -9.35
C ARG A 47 -7.14 -14.19 -8.11
N ARG A 48 -6.86 -13.09 -7.44
CA ARG A 48 -7.62 -12.62 -6.27
C ARG A 48 -8.53 -11.48 -6.70
N MET A 49 -9.74 -11.42 -6.15
CA MET A 49 -10.61 -10.27 -6.42
C MET A 49 -10.13 -9.06 -5.62
N TRP A 50 -10.12 -7.90 -6.28
CA TRP A 50 -9.67 -6.64 -5.70
C TRP A 50 -10.59 -5.46 -5.97
N GLY A 51 -11.80 -5.75 -6.45
CA GLY A 51 -12.83 -4.76 -6.74
C GLY A 51 -12.28 -3.52 -7.47
N ASN A 52 -12.82 -2.36 -7.11
CA ASN A 52 -12.39 -1.06 -7.62
C ASN A 52 -11.13 -0.48 -6.92
N LEU A 53 -10.59 -1.17 -5.91
CA LEU A 53 -9.40 -0.70 -5.17
C LEU A 53 -8.09 -1.26 -5.71
N ASN A 54 -8.15 -2.18 -6.67
CA ASN A 54 -7.00 -2.79 -7.37
C ASN A 54 -5.95 -3.42 -6.43
N GLN A 55 -6.32 -3.71 -5.17
CA GLN A 55 -5.51 -4.44 -4.21
C GLN A 55 -6.44 -5.27 -3.28
N PRO A 56 -6.28 -6.60 -3.18
CA PRO A 56 -7.27 -7.44 -2.49
C PRO A 56 -7.35 -7.22 -0.97
N ASN A 57 -6.21 -6.95 -0.33
CA ASN A 57 -6.16 -6.65 1.11
C ASN A 57 -6.76 -5.27 1.43
N HIS A 58 -6.70 -4.31 0.51
CA HIS A 58 -7.40 -3.03 0.64
C HIS A 58 -8.91 -3.25 0.63
N VAL A 59 -9.39 -4.08 -0.30
CA VAL A 59 -10.80 -4.48 -0.32
C VAL A 59 -11.21 -5.15 0.99
N ALA A 60 -10.43 -6.10 1.52
CA ALA A 60 -10.71 -6.72 2.80
C ALA A 60 -10.78 -5.72 3.98
N SER A 61 -9.89 -4.72 4.01
CA SER A 61 -9.93 -3.65 5.02
C SER A 61 -11.16 -2.76 4.87
N TYR A 62 -11.53 -2.42 3.64
CA TYR A 62 -12.70 -1.60 3.37
C TYR A 62 -14.01 -2.32 3.73
N PHE A 63 -14.12 -3.62 3.42
CA PHE A 63 -15.24 -4.44 3.88
C PHE A 63 -15.28 -4.54 5.41
N ALA A 64 -14.15 -4.59 6.10
CA ALA A 64 -14.14 -4.54 7.56
C ALA A 64 -14.69 -3.21 8.11
N PHE A 65 -14.46 -2.08 7.44
CA PHE A 65 -15.14 -0.82 7.79
C PHE A 65 -16.65 -0.91 7.56
N GLY A 66 -17.06 -1.50 6.42
CA GLY A 66 -18.47 -1.76 6.11
C GLY A 66 -19.16 -2.62 7.17
N LEU A 67 -18.49 -3.68 7.65
CA LEU A 67 -18.97 -4.52 8.74
C LEU A 67 -19.14 -3.74 10.04
N ALA A 68 -18.14 -2.93 10.41
CA ALA A 68 -18.21 -2.08 11.58
C ALA A 68 -19.35 -1.04 11.47
N ALA A 69 -19.56 -0.47 10.28
CA ALA A 69 -20.68 0.44 9.99
C ALA A 69 -22.04 -0.27 10.10
N CYS A 70 -22.18 -1.50 9.59
CA CYS A 70 -23.39 -2.29 9.75
C CYS A 70 -23.70 -2.58 11.22
N LEU A 71 -22.71 -2.97 12.01
CA LEU A 71 -22.88 -3.27 13.44
C LEU A 71 -23.17 -2.00 14.28
N PHE A 72 -22.67 -0.85 13.85
CA PHE A 72 -23.02 0.45 14.41
C PHE A 72 -24.49 0.79 14.15
N LEU A 73 -24.94 0.73 12.89
CA LEU A 73 -26.34 1.02 12.53
C LEU A 73 -27.31 -0.01 13.13
N TRP A 74 -26.90 -1.28 13.25
CA TRP A 74 -27.70 -2.33 13.88
C TRP A 74 -28.13 -1.98 15.31
N GLN A 75 -27.24 -1.35 16.08
CA GLN A 75 -27.53 -0.90 17.46
C GLN A 75 -28.44 0.32 17.52
N ARG A 76 -28.49 1.13 16.45
CA ARG A 76 -29.30 2.34 16.36
C ARG A 76 -30.72 2.05 15.86
N VAL A 77 -30.86 1.07 14.98
CA VAL A 77 -32.13 0.76 14.32
C VAL A 77 -32.95 -0.25 15.13
N ARG A 78 -34.27 0.01 15.24
CA ARG A 78 -35.22 -0.91 15.90
C ARG A 78 -36.08 -1.72 14.93
N SER A 79 -36.21 -1.28 13.68
CA SER A 79 -36.95 -2.02 12.65
C SER A 79 -36.30 -3.37 12.35
N LEU A 80 -37.09 -4.44 12.41
CA LEU A 80 -36.64 -5.79 12.05
C LEU A 80 -36.24 -5.87 10.57
N GLY A 81 -37.00 -5.25 9.67
CA GLY A 81 -36.72 -5.26 8.23
C GLY A 81 -35.35 -4.64 7.90
N LEU A 82 -35.02 -3.51 8.53
CA LEU A 82 -33.71 -2.89 8.35
C LEU A 82 -32.57 -3.72 8.96
N ARG A 83 -32.81 -4.43 10.06
CA ARG A 83 -31.82 -5.37 10.62
C ARG A 83 -31.59 -6.55 9.68
N ILE A 84 -32.64 -7.12 9.10
CA ILE A 84 -32.51 -8.17 8.08
C ILE A 84 -31.69 -7.66 6.90
N LEU A 85 -31.98 -6.47 6.39
CA LEU A 85 -31.21 -5.84 5.32
C LEU A 85 -29.73 -5.68 5.69
N LEU A 86 -29.42 -5.16 6.88
CA LEU A 86 -28.04 -5.06 7.36
C LEU A 86 -27.35 -6.43 7.46
N GLY A 87 -28.09 -7.48 7.85
CA GLY A 87 -27.58 -8.86 7.87
C GLY A 87 -27.20 -9.37 6.49
N ILE A 88 -28.03 -9.09 5.47
CA ILE A 88 -27.74 -9.43 4.07
C ILE A 88 -26.48 -8.68 3.59
N VAL A 89 -26.36 -7.40 3.93
CA VAL A 89 -25.17 -6.58 3.60
C VAL A 89 -23.91 -7.13 4.28
N VAL A 90 -23.99 -7.54 5.55
CA VAL A 90 -22.89 -8.20 6.26
C VAL A 90 -22.45 -9.47 5.53
N LEU A 91 -23.38 -10.32 5.11
CA LEU A 91 -23.06 -11.53 4.33
C LEU A 91 -22.39 -11.19 2.98
N ALA A 92 -22.85 -10.14 2.30
CA ALA A 92 -22.23 -9.68 1.06
C ALA A 92 -20.77 -9.23 1.28
N PHE A 93 -20.48 -8.48 2.34
CA PHE A 93 -19.11 -8.07 2.69
C PHE A 93 -18.23 -9.24 3.10
N LEU A 94 -18.76 -10.21 3.84
CA LEU A 94 -18.01 -11.43 4.20
C LEU A 94 -17.68 -12.27 2.96
N PHE A 95 -18.61 -12.40 2.02
CA PHE A 95 -18.38 -13.09 0.76
C PHE A 95 -17.34 -12.37 -0.11
N GLY A 96 -17.45 -11.05 -0.29
CA GLY A 96 -16.42 -10.26 -0.99
C GLY A 96 -15.04 -10.38 -0.33
N THR A 97 -15.01 -10.34 1.01
CA THR A 97 -13.76 -10.56 1.76
C THR A 97 -13.17 -11.95 1.49
N ALA A 98 -13.99 -12.98 1.28
CA ALA A 98 -13.52 -14.32 0.91
C ALA A 98 -12.90 -14.32 -0.50
N LEU A 99 -13.55 -13.65 -1.48
CA LEU A 99 -13.03 -13.50 -2.85
C LEU A 99 -11.66 -12.80 -2.92
N SER A 100 -11.37 -11.93 -1.94
CA SER A 100 -10.05 -11.30 -1.81
C SER A 100 -8.93 -12.26 -1.38
N VAL A 101 -9.28 -13.44 -0.86
CA VAL A 101 -8.36 -14.45 -0.27
C VAL A 101 -7.37 -13.81 0.71
N SER A 102 -7.80 -12.79 1.46
CA SER A 102 -6.95 -12.05 2.40
C SER A 102 -6.82 -12.77 3.74
N ARG A 103 -5.59 -13.07 4.18
CA ARG A 103 -5.33 -13.65 5.52
C ARG A 103 -5.56 -12.67 6.65
N VAL A 104 -5.30 -11.39 6.39
CA VAL A 104 -5.46 -10.30 7.38
C VAL A 104 -6.94 -10.09 7.71
N ALA A 105 -7.84 -10.49 6.82
CA ALA A 105 -9.28 -10.44 7.06
C ALA A 105 -9.69 -11.08 8.39
N TRP A 106 -9.09 -12.22 8.78
CA TRP A 106 -9.38 -12.84 10.08
C TRP A 106 -9.11 -11.90 11.25
N LEU A 107 -7.98 -11.21 11.24
CA LEU A 107 -7.62 -10.24 12.27
C LEU A 107 -8.56 -9.02 12.25
N HIS A 108 -8.97 -8.57 11.06
CA HIS A 108 -9.96 -7.50 10.93
C HIS A 108 -11.32 -7.90 11.53
N LEU A 109 -11.81 -9.11 11.23
CA LEU A 109 -13.08 -9.61 11.76
C LEU A 109 -13.05 -9.76 13.27
N ILE A 110 -11.94 -10.27 13.83
CA ILE A 110 -11.74 -10.34 15.27
C ILE A 110 -11.76 -8.94 15.87
N ALA A 111 -11.02 -7.98 15.30
CA ALA A 111 -10.97 -6.61 15.81
C ALA A 111 -12.37 -5.94 15.79
N VAL A 112 -13.07 -6.00 14.65
CA VAL A 112 -14.43 -5.46 14.49
C VAL A 112 -15.39 -6.13 15.48
N GLY A 113 -15.32 -7.46 15.60
CA GLY A 113 -16.13 -8.23 16.54
C GLY A 113 -15.86 -7.85 18.00
N LEU A 114 -14.61 -7.67 18.40
CA LEU A 114 -14.22 -7.28 19.77
C LEU A 114 -14.76 -5.89 20.13
N PHE A 115 -14.64 -4.90 19.24
CA PHE A 115 -15.17 -3.55 19.50
C PHE A 115 -16.70 -3.52 19.50
N ALA A 116 -17.36 -4.23 18.58
CA ALA A 116 -18.81 -4.37 18.57
C ALA A 116 -19.31 -5.07 19.85
N GLY A 117 -18.66 -6.17 20.22
CA GLY A 117 -18.93 -6.93 21.43
C GLY A 117 -18.72 -6.12 22.69
N TRP A 118 -17.67 -5.29 22.75
CA TRP A 118 -17.45 -4.35 23.84
C TRP A 118 -18.60 -3.35 23.95
N SER A 119 -19.02 -2.73 22.84
CA SER A 119 -20.17 -1.82 22.83
C SER A 119 -21.44 -2.48 23.35
N TRP A 120 -21.75 -3.70 22.90
CA TRP A 120 -22.93 -4.46 23.33
C TRP A 120 -22.86 -4.85 24.80
N ALA A 121 -21.71 -5.39 25.22
CA ALA A 121 -21.48 -5.82 26.59
C ALA A 121 -21.53 -4.66 27.58
N SER A 122 -21.14 -3.45 27.16
CA SER A 122 -21.21 -2.25 28.00
C SER A 122 -22.64 -1.98 28.49
N GLN A 123 -23.66 -2.36 27.70
CA GLN A 123 -25.09 -2.19 27.99
C GLN A 123 -25.68 -3.32 28.85
N THR A 124 -24.89 -4.31 29.23
CA THR A 124 -25.34 -5.49 29.96
C THR A 124 -24.55 -5.70 31.25
N THR A 125 -25.22 -6.21 32.28
CA THR A 125 -24.61 -6.50 33.58
C THR A 125 -24.52 -8.01 33.83
N GLY A 126 -23.65 -8.41 34.77
CA GLY A 126 -23.49 -9.81 35.18
C GLY A 126 -22.78 -10.72 34.17
N ARG A 127 -22.92 -12.04 34.35
CA ARG A 127 -22.25 -13.07 33.51
C ARG A 127 -22.67 -13.01 32.04
N ARG A 128 -23.88 -12.54 31.75
CA ARG A 128 -24.41 -12.35 30.38
C ARG A 128 -23.52 -11.44 29.53
N ARG A 129 -22.78 -10.50 30.14
CA ARG A 129 -21.89 -9.59 29.41
C ARG A 129 -20.84 -10.33 28.59
N TRP A 130 -20.30 -11.45 29.12
CA TRP A 130 -19.25 -12.21 28.45
C TRP A 130 -19.77 -12.91 27.20
N PHE A 131 -20.97 -13.49 27.28
CA PHE A 131 -21.63 -14.07 26.11
C PHE A 131 -21.91 -13.01 25.05
N VAL A 132 -22.45 -11.85 25.44
CA VAL A 132 -22.75 -10.73 24.53
C VAL A 132 -21.47 -10.16 23.89
N PHE A 133 -20.37 -10.10 24.64
CA PHE A 133 -19.07 -9.67 24.15
C PHE A 133 -18.52 -10.60 23.06
N VAL A 134 -18.61 -11.92 23.27
CA VAL A 134 -18.04 -12.91 22.35
C VAL A 134 -18.92 -13.17 21.13
N THR A 135 -20.23 -12.94 21.24
CA THR A 135 -21.22 -13.19 20.17
C THR A 135 -20.82 -12.61 18.80
N PRO A 136 -20.51 -11.31 18.65
CA PRO A 136 -20.18 -10.75 17.34
C PRO A 136 -18.88 -11.31 16.77
N VAL A 137 -17.88 -11.60 17.61
CA VAL A 137 -16.64 -12.25 17.17
C VAL A 137 -16.95 -13.61 16.55
N LEU A 138 -17.64 -14.49 17.29
CA LEU A 138 -17.99 -15.83 16.81
C LEU A 138 -18.89 -15.77 15.57
N ALA A 139 -19.91 -14.92 15.58
CA ALA A 139 -20.84 -14.79 14.45
C ALA A 139 -20.11 -14.38 13.17
N LEU A 140 -19.24 -13.37 13.24
CA LEU A 140 -18.45 -12.92 12.08
C LEU A 140 -17.47 -13.99 11.61
N THR A 141 -16.75 -14.65 12.52
CA THR A 141 -15.75 -15.67 12.14
C THR A 141 -16.40 -16.92 11.55
N ILE A 142 -17.53 -17.37 12.11
CA ILE A 142 -18.27 -18.53 11.58
C ILE A 142 -18.86 -18.18 10.22
N ALA A 143 -19.54 -17.04 10.10
CA ALA A 143 -20.11 -16.61 8.82
C ALA A 143 -19.03 -16.43 7.74
N TYR A 144 -17.87 -15.88 8.09
CA TYR A 144 -16.73 -15.79 7.17
C TYR A 144 -16.22 -17.16 6.74
N GLN A 145 -16.09 -18.12 7.67
CA GLN A 145 -15.68 -19.48 7.33
C GLN A 145 -16.67 -20.14 6.36
N LEU A 146 -17.98 -19.95 6.59
CA LEU A 146 -19.03 -20.43 5.69
C LEU A 146 -18.91 -19.77 4.31
N CYS A 147 -18.62 -18.47 4.23
CA CYS A 147 -18.36 -17.78 2.96
C CYS A 147 -17.12 -18.32 2.23
N ASN A 148 -16.04 -18.67 2.95
CA ASN A 148 -14.87 -19.31 2.34
C ASN A 148 -15.23 -20.68 1.76
N TRP A 149 -15.97 -21.52 2.49
CA TRP A 149 -16.42 -22.82 1.97
C TRP A 149 -17.36 -22.67 0.78
N LEU A 150 -18.24 -21.67 0.79
CA LEU A 150 -19.11 -21.36 -0.35
C LEU A 150 -18.30 -20.90 -1.56
N MET A 151 -17.28 -20.08 -1.35
CA MET A 151 -16.35 -19.66 -2.39
C MET A 151 -15.60 -20.86 -2.97
N ASP A 152 -15.05 -21.75 -2.14
CA ASP A 152 -14.33 -22.95 -2.57
C ASP A 152 -15.24 -23.88 -3.39
N TYR A 153 -16.45 -24.13 -2.88
CA TYR A 153 -17.48 -24.89 -3.60
C TYR A 153 -17.80 -24.26 -4.96
N GLY A 154 -17.98 -22.93 -4.98
CA GLY A 154 -18.25 -22.20 -6.21
C GLY A 154 -17.08 -22.19 -7.19
N ASN A 155 -15.85 -22.15 -6.68
CA ASN A 155 -14.64 -22.21 -7.50
C ASN A 155 -14.56 -23.56 -8.25
N VAL A 156 -14.98 -24.66 -7.62
CA VAL A 156 -15.09 -25.98 -8.25
C VAL A 156 -16.28 -26.06 -9.21
N LEU A 157 -17.47 -25.59 -8.79
CA LEU A 157 -18.69 -25.72 -9.58
C LEU A 157 -18.66 -24.86 -10.86
N TRP A 158 -18.21 -23.62 -10.75
CA TRP A 158 -18.23 -22.63 -11.83
C TRP A 158 -16.85 -22.36 -12.45
N GLN A 159 -15.80 -23.08 -12.01
CA GLN A 159 -14.45 -22.99 -12.58
C GLN A 159 -13.91 -21.55 -12.60
N TRP A 160 -14.12 -20.79 -11.51
CA TRP A 160 -13.76 -19.37 -11.44
C TRP A 160 -12.24 -19.10 -11.56
N GLY A 161 -11.42 -20.12 -11.29
CA GLY A 161 -9.95 -20.05 -11.38
C GLY A 161 -9.33 -19.24 -10.24
N LEU A 162 -10.00 -19.16 -9.10
CA LEU A 162 -9.49 -18.57 -7.86
C LEU A 162 -8.45 -19.51 -7.21
N PRO A 163 -7.56 -18.99 -6.34
CA PRO A 163 -6.65 -19.82 -5.54
C PRO A 163 -7.39 -20.96 -4.83
N THR A 164 -6.80 -22.15 -4.83
CA THR A 164 -7.43 -23.39 -4.36
C THR A 164 -7.71 -23.42 -2.87
N SER A 165 -6.98 -22.64 -2.05
CA SER A 165 -7.40 -22.42 -0.65
C SER A 165 -6.74 -21.21 0.03
N LEU A 166 -7.49 -20.55 0.92
CA LEU A 166 -6.91 -19.63 1.93
C LEU A 166 -5.92 -20.35 2.86
N GLY A 167 -6.08 -21.67 3.03
CA GLY A 167 -5.22 -22.53 3.84
C GLY A 167 -3.78 -22.62 3.33
N GLU A 168 -3.58 -22.86 2.04
CA GLU A 168 -2.25 -22.82 1.39
C GLU A 168 -1.59 -21.46 1.59
N ARG A 169 -2.37 -20.38 1.41
CA ARG A 169 -1.85 -19.04 1.66
C ARG A 169 -1.45 -18.90 3.12
N MET A 170 -2.20 -19.45 4.08
CA MET A 170 -1.85 -19.38 5.50
C MET A 170 -0.50 -20.04 5.79
N GLN A 171 -0.21 -21.16 5.12
CA GLN A 171 1.06 -21.89 5.24
C GLN A 171 2.28 -21.08 4.73
N GLN A 172 2.09 -20.16 3.78
CA GLN A 172 3.17 -19.29 3.29
C GLN A 172 3.70 -18.29 4.35
N GLY A 173 3.04 -18.13 5.49
CA GLY A 173 3.51 -17.29 6.60
C GLY A 173 3.81 -15.84 6.18
N ALA A 174 4.96 -15.30 6.60
CA ALA A 174 5.37 -13.93 6.27
C ALA A 174 5.82 -13.73 4.80
N GLY A 175 5.99 -14.80 4.02
CA GLY A 175 6.58 -14.74 2.68
C GLY A 175 8.00 -14.17 2.72
N LEU A 176 8.31 -13.26 1.79
CA LEU A 176 9.62 -12.60 1.66
C LEU A 176 9.82 -11.39 2.58
N ARG A 177 8.82 -11.03 3.40
CA ARG A 177 8.89 -9.90 4.34
C ARG A 177 10.05 -9.96 5.35
N PRO A 178 10.50 -11.11 5.86
CA PRO A 178 11.66 -11.15 6.76
C PRO A 178 12.93 -10.54 6.14
N LEU A 179 13.10 -10.62 4.81
CA LEU A 179 14.19 -9.94 4.11
C LEU A 179 14.03 -8.42 4.18
N LEU A 180 12.82 -7.91 3.91
CA LEU A 180 12.51 -6.47 4.07
C LEU A 180 12.75 -5.99 5.50
N TRP A 181 12.35 -6.78 6.49
CA TRP A 181 12.53 -6.47 7.91
C TRP A 181 13.99 -6.44 8.31
N ASN A 182 14.80 -7.36 7.79
CA ASN A 182 16.24 -7.39 8.02
C ASN A 182 16.90 -6.09 7.50
N HIS A 183 16.57 -5.67 6.28
CA HIS A 183 17.07 -4.39 5.73
C HIS A 183 16.61 -3.19 6.55
N ALA A 184 15.30 -3.09 6.86
CA ALA A 184 14.76 -1.99 7.66
C ALA A 184 15.43 -1.89 9.05
N TRP A 185 15.70 -3.03 9.68
CA TRP A 185 16.40 -3.09 10.96
C TRP A 185 17.85 -2.59 10.84
N HIS A 186 18.57 -2.95 9.79
CA HIS A 186 19.92 -2.44 9.54
C HIS A 186 19.94 -0.94 9.24
N MET A 187 18.93 -0.41 8.52
CA MET A 187 18.78 1.04 8.36
C MET A 187 18.60 1.75 9.70
N PHE A 188 17.77 1.17 10.59
CA PHE A 188 17.59 1.70 11.93
C PHE A 188 18.88 1.68 12.75
N ILE A 189 19.65 0.58 12.73
CA ILE A 189 20.94 0.51 13.44
C ILE A 189 21.93 1.56 12.91
N ALA A 190 21.96 1.79 11.60
CA ALA A 190 22.83 2.80 10.99
C ALA A 190 22.40 4.24 11.34
N HIS A 191 21.10 4.49 11.50
CA HIS A 191 20.53 5.82 11.75
C HIS A 191 19.51 5.83 12.90
N PRO A 192 19.90 5.53 14.15
CA PRO A 192 18.96 5.20 15.21
C PRO A 192 18.10 6.37 15.69
N TRP A 193 18.61 7.60 15.60
CA TRP A 193 17.93 8.77 16.17
C TRP A 193 16.89 9.37 15.22
N LEU A 194 17.31 9.67 13.99
CA LEU A 194 16.53 10.40 13.00
C LEU A 194 16.14 9.56 11.78
N GLY A 195 16.57 8.29 11.72
CA GLY A 195 16.33 7.41 10.58
C GLY A 195 17.09 7.83 9.32
N ALA A 196 16.90 7.03 8.27
CA ALA A 196 17.51 7.23 6.97
C ALA A 196 16.78 8.28 6.10
N GLY A 197 15.54 8.67 6.46
CA GLY A 197 14.70 9.60 5.71
C GLY A 197 13.57 8.92 4.91
N TRP A 198 12.44 9.62 4.73
CA TRP A 198 11.26 9.11 4.02
C TRP A 198 11.50 8.77 2.54
N GLY A 199 12.38 9.54 1.87
CA GLY A 199 12.70 9.36 0.45
C GLY A 199 13.83 8.38 0.17
N ASP A 200 14.59 7.97 1.19
CA ASP A 200 15.86 7.25 1.00
C ASP A 200 15.76 5.75 1.30
N TYR A 201 14.58 5.25 1.70
CA TYR A 201 14.40 3.84 2.06
C TYR A 201 14.82 2.89 0.93
N ALA A 202 14.31 3.11 -0.29
CA ALA A 202 14.58 2.24 -1.42
C ALA A 202 16.08 2.25 -1.80
N TRP A 203 16.70 3.43 -1.79
CA TRP A 203 18.14 3.58 -2.03
C TRP A 203 18.99 2.87 -0.97
N ASN A 204 18.68 3.06 0.30
CA ASN A 204 19.38 2.38 1.39
C ASN A 204 19.24 0.87 1.26
N GLN A 205 18.04 0.37 0.94
CA GLN A 205 17.80 -1.06 0.72
C GLN A 205 18.68 -1.56 -0.43
N TYR A 206 18.68 -0.85 -1.56
CA TYR A 206 19.45 -1.19 -2.75
C TYR A 206 20.96 -1.29 -2.46
N VAL A 207 21.52 -0.30 -1.77
CA VAL A 207 22.95 -0.31 -1.38
C VAL A 207 23.25 -1.41 -0.38
N GLN A 208 22.37 -1.66 0.60
CA GLN A 208 22.54 -2.71 1.59
C GLN A 208 22.56 -4.13 1.00
N THR A 209 22.05 -4.33 -0.22
CA THR A 209 22.10 -5.66 -0.86
C THR A 209 23.52 -6.18 -1.07
N ASP A 210 24.53 -5.29 -1.07
CA ASP A 210 25.95 -5.68 -1.12
C ASP A 210 26.38 -6.54 0.08
N VAL A 211 25.70 -6.37 1.22
CA VAL A 211 26.05 -7.03 2.49
C VAL A 211 24.95 -7.99 2.94
N LEU A 212 23.68 -7.58 2.82
CA LEU A 212 22.54 -8.33 3.33
C LEU A 212 21.94 -9.30 2.30
N GLY A 213 22.30 -9.17 1.02
CA GLY A 213 21.85 -10.04 -0.04
C GLY A 213 20.43 -9.76 -0.51
N HIS A 214 19.65 -10.83 -0.69
CA HIS A 214 18.37 -10.81 -1.40
C HIS A 214 17.27 -10.04 -0.67
N VAL A 215 16.55 -9.18 -1.40
CA VAL A 215 15.38 -8.45 -0.89
C VAL A 215 14.53 -7.90 -2.03
N GLU A 216 13.21 -8.06 -1.98
CA GLU A 216 12.36 -7.48 -3.04
C GLU A 216 12.46 -5.95 -3.00
N MET A 217 12.56 -5.32 -4.18
CA MET A 217 12.58 -3.87 -4.26
C MET A 217 11.31 -3.30 -3.62
N SER A 218 11.48 -2.50 -2.57
CA SER A 218 10.38 -1.85 -1.88
C SER A 218 10.76 -0.48 -1.36
N MET A 219 9.77 0.39 -1.23
CA MET A 219 9.88 1.71 -0.62
C MET A 219 9.47 1.71 0.87
N ASN A 220 9.13 0.54 1.43
CA ASN A 220 8.73 0.40 2.82
C ASN A 220 9.03 -1.00 3.40
N ALA A 221 8.97 -1.11 4.72
CA ALA A 221 9.24 -2.37 5.42
C ALA A 221 8.05 -3.34 5.49
N HIS A 222 6.87 -2.96 4.94
CA HIS A 222 5.61 -3.70 5.13
C HIS A 222 5.29 -3.99 6.62
N ASN A 223 5.79 -3.14 7.51
CA ASN A 223 5.55 -3.15 8.95
C ASN A 223 5.78 -1.74 9.46
N ILE A 224 4.73 -1.07 9.93
CA ILE A 224 4.77 0.36 10.28
C ILE A 224 5.80 0.69 11.36
N VAL A 225 6.08 -0.21 12.31
CA VAL A 225 7.06 0.04 13.37
C VAL A 225 8.48 0.04 12.80
N LEU A 226 8.82 -1.00 12.02
CA LEU A 226 10.12 -1.08 11.36
C LEU A 226 10.28 0.03 10.30
N ASP A 227 9.21 0.38 9.60
CA ASP A 227 9.21 1.46 8.61
C ASP A 227 9.50 2.82 9.26
N LEU A 228 8.85 3.12 10.39
CA LEU A 228 9.13 4.33 11.17
C LEU A 228 10.55 4.34 11.74
N LEU A 229 11.02 3.23 12.31
CA LEU A 229 12.39 3.13 12.81
C LEU A 229 13.42 3.37 11.70
N ALA A 230 13.23 2.75 10.53
CA ALA A 230 14.12 2.92 9.39
C ALA A 230 14.10 4.34 8.84
N LYS A 231 12.94 4.99 8.75
CA LYS A 231 12.79 6.30 8.09
C LYS A 231 13.01 7.50 8.99
N VAL A 232 12.56 7.43 10.25
CA VAL A 232 12.55 8.58 11.18
C VAL A 232 13.16 8.28 12.55
N GLY A 233 13.70 7.07 12.74
CA GLY A 233 14.42 6.67 13.94
C GLY A 233 13.54 6.67 15.20
N LEU A 234 14.19 6.64 16.36
CA LEU A 234 13.53 6.70 17.66
C LEU A 234 12.75 8.00 17.84
N ALA A 235 13.29 9.14 17.38
CA ALA A 235 12.64 10.43 17.56
C ALA A 235 11.26 10.46 16.86
N GLY A 236 11.20 10.02 15.60
CA GLY A 236 9.94 9.96 14.87
C GLY A 236 9.02 8.85 15.38
N LEU A 237 9.55 7.69 15.76
CA LEU A 237 8.72 6.64 16.37
C LEU A 237 8.04 7.13 17.65
N PHE A 238 8.78 7.78 18.56
CA PHE A 238 8.19 8.32 19.79
C PHE A 238 7.19 9.44 19.52
N ALA A 239 7.41 10.27 18.50
CA ALA A 239 6.45 11.28 18.07
C ALA A 239 5.10 10.68 17.64
N VAL A 240 5.08 9.44 17.15
CA VAL A 240 3.84 8.71 16.79
C VAL A 240 3.30 7.91 17.97
N VAL A 241 4.14 7.17 18.67
CA VAL A 241 3.74 6.24 19.74
C VAL A 241 3.20 6.97 20.96
N LEU A 242 3.79 8.10 21.37
CA LEU A 242 3.34 8.82 22.57
C LEU A 242 1.89 9.34 22.45
N PRO A 243 1.49 10.04 21.37
CA PRO A 243 0.09 10.40 21.15
C PRO A 243 -0.82 9.17 21.04
N ALA A 244 -0.38 8.10 20.38
CA ALA A 244 -1.16 6.87 20.23
C ALA A 244 -1.44 6.20 21.58
N VAL A 245 -0.46 6.11 22.48
CA VAL A 245 -0.63 5.63 23.87
C VAL A 245 -1.63 6.51 24.62
N GLY A 246 -1.54 7.83 24.45
CA GLY A 246 -2.50 8.77 25.02
C GLY A 246 -3.93 8.50 24.56
N LEU A 247 -4.14 8.22 23.27
CA LEU A 247 -5.43 7.89 22.69
C LEU A 247 -5.94 6.51 23.14
N ILE A 248 -5.08 5.49 23.16
CA ILE A 248 -5.40 4.15 23.65
C ILE A 248 -5.81 4.19 25.12
N SER A 249 -5.23 5.10 25.93
CA SER A 249 -5.64 5.28 27.33
C SER A 249 -7.13 5.66 27.47
N LEU A 250 -7.75 6.25 26.44
CA LEU A 250 -9.18 6.60 26.45
C LEU A 250 -10.09 5.35 26.46
N LEU A 251 -9.62 4.21 25.93
CA LEU A 251 -10.34 2.94 25.97
C LEU A 251 -10.62 2.47 27.41
N TRP A 252 -9.77 2.86 28.35
CA TRP A 252 -9.88 2.49 29.76
C TRP A 252 -10.68 3.49 30.59
N LYS A 253 -10.80 4.74 30.10
CA LYS A 253 -11.44 5.84 30.82
C LYS A 253 -12.92 6.01 30.47
N PHE A 254 -13.29 5.68 29.23
CA PHE A 254 -14.64 5.90 28.74
C PHE A 254 -15.37 4.61 28.43
N ARG A 255 -16.69 4.65 28.58
CA ARG A 255 -17.56 3.55 28.18
C ARG A 255 -17.55 3.43 26.65
N MET A 256 -17.41 2.21 26.15
CA MET A 256 -17.46 1.93 24.72
C MET A 256 -18.89 2.15 24.19
N THR A 257 -19.10 3.26 23.48
CA THR A 257 -20.36 3.59 22.81
C THR A 257 -20.39 3.01 21.39
N PRO A 258 -21.56 2.86 20.75
CA PRO A 258 -21.63 2.37 19.37
C PRO A 258 -20.80 3.21 18.37
N PRO A 259 -20.83 4.57 18.42
CA PRO A 259 -19.90 5.41 17.65
C PRO A 259 -18.43 5.10 17.89
N ALA A 260 -18.02 4.97 19.17
CA ALA A 260 -16.63 4.71 19.51
C ALA A 260 -16.18 3.34 19.01
N ALA A 261 -17.04 2.31 19.11
CA ALA A 261 -16.74 0.98 18.60
C ALA A 261 -16.55 0.97 17.08
N PHE A 262 -17.35 1.72 16.33
CA PHE A 262 -17.17 1.87 14.88
C PHE A 262 -15.80 2.47 14.54
N LEU A 263 -15.47 3.61 15.15
CA LEU A 263 -14.24 4.34 14.84
C LEU A 263 -12.99 3.60 15.33
N TRP A 264 -13.04 2.99 16.52
CA TRP A 264 -11.94 2.13 17.00
C TRP A 264 -11.76 0.89 16.13
N SER A 265 -12.82 0.35 15.53
CA SER A 265 -12.69 -0.72 14.53
C SER A 265 -11.92 -0.25 13.30
N VAL A 266 -12.23 0.95 12.78
CA VAL A 266 -11.49 1.54 11.64
C VAL A 266 -10.01 1.73 11.99
N VAL A 267 -9.72 2.30 13.16
CA VAL A 267 -8.34 2.48 13.66
C VAL A 267 -7.61 1.15 13.79
N ALA A 268 -8.26 0.15 14.40
CA ALA A 268 -7.64 -1.16 14.62
C ALA A 268 -7.41 -1.92 13.31
N VAL A 269 -8.37 -1.93 12.38
CA VAL A 269 -8.22 -2.54 11.06
C VAL A 269 -7.01 -1.94 10.33
N LEU A 270 -6.89 -0.62 10.28
CA LEU A 270 -5.77 0.03 9.60
C LEU A 270 -4.44 -0.15 10.33
N THR A 271 -4.44 -0.21 11.65
CA THR A 271 -3.23 -0.50 12.44
C THR A 271 -2.75 -1.92 12.17
N ILE A 272 -3.66 -2.90 12.21
CA ILE A 272 -3.36 -4.31 11.91
C ILE A 272 -2.86 -4.46 10.47
N HIS A 273 -3.54 -3.84 9.50
CA HIS A 273 -3.12 -3.89 8.11
C HIS A 273 -1.74 -3.23 7.92
N SER A 274 -1.46 -2.14 8.63
CA SER A 274 -0.15 -1.46 8.60
C SER A 274 1.00 -2.25 9.25
N MET A 275 0.71 -3.31 10.01
CA MET A 275 1.75 -4.22 10.52
C MET A 275 2.24 -5.23 9.46
N LEU A 276 1.50 -5.36 8.35
CA LEU A 276 1.71 -6.39 7.34
C LEU A 276 1.87 -5.84 5.91
N GLU A 277 1.38 -4.62 5.68
CA GLU A 277 1.45 -3.84 4.44
C GLU A 277 1.46 -2.34 4.77
N TYR A 278 1.23 -1.47 3.79
CA TYR A 278 1.37 -0.01 3.91
C TYR A 278 0.09 0.77 3.52
N PRO A 279 -1.10 0.42 4.04
CA PRO A 279 -2.37 1.03 3.64
C PRO A 279 -2.43 2.54 3.89
N LEU A 280 -1.71 3.04 4.91
CA LEU A 280 -1.70 4.47 5.26
C LEU A 280 -0.94 5.34 4.26
N TYR A 281 -0.26 4.77 3.26
CA TYR A 281 0.29 5.51 2.13
C TYR A 281 -0.79 5.89 1.10
N TYR A 282 -2.01 5.39 1.26
CA TYR A 282 -3.13 5.67 0.38
C TYR A 282 -4.09 6.65 1.06
N LEU A 283 -4.35 7.79 0.41
CA LEU A 283 -5.20 8.85 0.97
C LEU A 283 -6.61 8.36 1.35
N TYR A 284 -7.18 7.43 0.59
CA TYR A 284 -8.49 6.84 0.89
C TYR A 284 -8.52 5.98 2.17
N PHE A 285 -7.37 5.65 2.75
CA PHE A 285 -7.27 5.06 4.10
C PHE A 285 -6.70 6.01 5.14
N LEU A 286 -5.70 6.82 4.76
CA LEU A 286 -5.11 7.80 5.67
C LEU A 286 -6.15 8.81 6.17
N LEU A 287 -7.04 9.30 5.30
CA LEU A 287 -8.04 10.29 5.68
C LEU A 287 -9.11 9.71 6.63
N PRO A 288 -9.74 8.54 6.37
CA PRO A 288 -10.62 7.91 7.34
C PRO A 288 -9.92 7.57 8.66
N PHE A 289 -8.65 7.15 8.63
CA PHE A 289 -7.85 6.90 9.82
C PHE A 289 -7.68 8.17 10.67
N ALA A 290 -7.20 9.25 10.05
CA ALA A 290 -7.01 10.53 10.72
C ALA A 290 -8.32 11.10 11.26
N PHE A 291 -9.41 10.99 10.49
CA PHE A 291 -10.74 11.37 10.93
C PHE A 291 -11.19 10.57 12.15
N ALA A 292 -11.01 9.24 12.14
CA ALA A 292 -11.38 8.38 13.27
C ALA A 292 -10.57 8.72 14.53
N LEU A 293 -9.25 8.92 14.42
CA LEU A 293 -8.41 9.34 15.53
C LEU A 293 -8.84 10.70 16.09
N GLY A 294 -9.08 11.69 15.22
CA GLY A 294 -9.49 13.03 15.61
C GLY A 294 -10.87 13.06 16.26
N TYR A 295 -11.83 12.26 15.78
CA TYR A 295 -13.16 12.17 16.37
C TYR A 295 -13.15 11.44 17.72
N LEU A 296 -12.30 10.42 17.88
CA LEU A 296 -12.14 9.69 19.13
C LEU A 296 -11.44 10.50 20.22
N ASP A 297 -10.65 11.51 19.85
CA ASP A 297 -10.00 12.39 20.81
C ASP A 297 -10.97 13.43 21.37
N THR A 298 -11.57 13.12 22.51
CA THR A 298 -12.49 14.01 23.23
C THR A 298 -11.80 14.99 24.17
N ARG A 299 -10.46 15.03 24.18
CA ARG A 299 -9.71 15.92 25.07
C ARG A 299 -9.90 17.36 24.63
N MET A 300 -10.27 18.21 25.58
CA MET A 300 -10.34 19.65 25.35
C MET A 300 -8.92 20.22 25.37
N LEU A 301 -8.48 20.73 24.22
CA LEU A 301 -7.25 21.52 24.14
C LEU A 301 -7.50 22.90 24.74
N ARG A 302 -6.63 23.32 25.67
CA ARG A 302 -6.67 24.69 26.23
C ARG A 302 -6.09 25.73 25.27
N PHE A 303 -5.30 25.28 24.31
CA PHE A 303 -4.66 26.08 23.27
C PHE A 303 -4.52 25.20 22.00
N PRO A 304 -4.77 25.74 20.79
CA PRO A 304 -5.19 27.12 20.46
C PRO A 304 -6.64 27.46 20.86
N SER A 305 -6.97 28.76 20.91
CA SER A 305 -8.35 29.23 21.17
C SER A 305 -9.29 28.91 19.99
N PRO A 306 -10.63 28.86 20.18
CA PRO A 306 -11.55 28.51 19.09
C PRO A 306 -11.44 29.39 17.84
N SER A 307 -11.24 30.71 18.02
CA SER A 307 -11.04 31.64 16.90
C SER A 307 -9.71 31.37 16.17
N MET A 308 -8.65 31.10 16.93
CA MET A 308 -7.35 30.71 16.36
C MET A 308 -7.45 29.37 15.63
N THR A 309 -8.17 28.39 16.17
CA THR A 309 -8.44 27.12 15.48
C THR A 309 -9.15 27.35 14.15
N TRP A 310 -10.18 28.19 14.10
CA TRP A 310 -10.86 28.54 12.85
C TRP A 310 -9.93 29.19 11.83
N VAL A 311 -9.11 30.15 12.27
CA VAL A 311 -8.11 30.81 11.39
C VAL A 311 -7.08 29.81 10.90
N LEU A 312 -6.50 28.99 11.79
CA LEU A 312 -5.52 27.96 11.43
C LEU A 312 -6.11 26.91 10.49
N SER A 313 -7.34 26.45 10.72
CA SER A 313 -8.04 25.56 9.81
C SER A 313 -8.25 26.22 8.45
N GLY A 314 -8.62 27.51 8.40
CA GLY A 314 -8.73 28.28 7.16
C GLY A 314 -7.40 28.37 6.41
N VAL A 315 -6.31 28.69 7.12
CA VAL A 315 -4.95 28.72 6.56
C VAL A 315 -4.54 27.36 6.03
N ILE A 316 -4.74 26.28 6.80
CA ILE A 316 -4.44 24.91 6.36
C ILE A 316 -5.22 24.57 5.10
N VAL A 317 -6.53 24.86 5.05
CA VAL A 317 -7.35 24.61 3.86
C VAL A 317 -6.81 25.37 2.66
N VAL A 318 -6.54 26.68 2.78
CA VAL A 318 -5.99 27.49 1.67
C VAL A 318 -4.64 26.96 1.20
N CYS A 319 -3.73 26.66 2.13
CA CYS A 319 -2.41 26.12 1.81
C CYS A 319 -2.50 24.74 1.14
N VAL A 320 -3.32 23.83 1.66
CA VAL A 320 -3.53 22.49 1.08
C VAL A 320 -4.19 22.60 -0.29
N SER A 321 -5.16 23.50 -0.48
CA SER A 321 -5.79 23.73 -1.79
C SER A 321 -4.80 24.30 -2.81
N ALA A 322 -4.00 25.29 -2.42
CA ALA A 322 -2.97 25.87 -3.29
C ALA A 322 -1.89 24.82 -3.65
N LEU A 323 -1.44 24.04 -2.66
CA LEU A 323 -0.48 22.96 -2.87
C LEU A 323 -1.05 21.87 -3.78
N SER A 324 -2.30 21.46 -3.57
CA SER A 324 -2.97 20.44 -4.40
C SER A 324 -3.14 20.92 -5.85
N ALA A 325 -3.51 22.20 -6.04
CA ALA A 325 -3.61 22.80 -7.38
C ALA A 325 -2.24 22.82 -8.08
N ARG A 326 -1.16 23.19 -7.36
CA ARG A 326 0.21 23.15 -7.92
C ARG A 326 0.67 21.72 -8.20
N MET A 327 0.43 20.79 -7.28
CA MET A 327 0.77 19.37 -7.44
C MET A 327 0.05 18.77 -8.65
N TRP A 328 -1.19 19.18 -8.94
CA TRP A 328 -1.91 18.74 -10.13
C TRP A 328 -1.23 19.19 -11.42
N ILE A 329 -0.75 20.44 -11.49
CA ILE A 329 -0.01 20.97 -12.64
C ILE A 329 1.31 20.20 -12.83
N ASP A 330 2.07 20.01 -11.76
CA ASP A 330 3.30 19.21 -11.78
C ASP A 330 3.00 17.77 -12.22
N TYR A 331 1.97 17.14 -11.63
CA TYR A 331 1.57 15.77 -11.96
C TYR A 331 1.26 15.60 -13.44
N LYS A 332 0.42 16.47 -14.02
CA LYS A 332 0.09 16.41 -15.45
C LYS A 332 1.31 16.58 -16.35
N SER A 333 2.25 17.43 -15.94
CA SER A 333 3.48 17.68 -16.70
C SER A 333 4.43 16.47 -16.64
N VAL A 334 4.58 15.86 -15.45
CA VAL A 334 5.36 14.62 -15.27
C VAL A 334 4.71 13.43 -15.94
N GLU A 335 3.40 13.25 -15.82
CA GLU A 335 2.64 12.18 -16.46
C GLU A 335 2.84 12.20 -17.99
N ARG A 336 2.76 13.39 -18.58
CA ARG A 336 3.00 13.59 -20.01
C ARG A 336 4.44 13.22 -20.41
N LEU A 337 5.42 13.54 -19.57
CA LEU A 337 6.83 13.19 -19.77
C LEU A 337 7.07 11.68 -19.60
N TYR A 338 6.38 11.05 -18.66
CA TYR A 338 6.49 9.62 -18.36
C TYR A 338 5.97 8.77 -19.52
N TYR A 339 4.78 9.09 -20.02
CA TYR A 339 4.18 8.38 -21.16
C TYR A 339 4.73 8.82 -22.52
N ALA A 340 5.31 10.03 -22.60
CA ALA A 340 5.97 10.59 -23.78
C ALA A 340 5.27 10.28 -25.13
N PRO A 341 3.96 10.59 -25.30
CA PRO A 341 3.18 10.13 -26.45
C PRO A 341 3.72 10.65 -27.80
N ALA A 342 4.37 11.82 -27.80
CA ALA A 342 5.01 12.42 -28.98
C ALA A 342 6.56 12.23 -29.01
N GLY A 343 7.11 11.44 -28.07
CA GLY A 343 8.54 11.26 -27.84
C GLY A 343 9.15 12.33 -26.93
N LEU A 344 10.22 11.94 -26.22
CA LEU A 344 10.90 12.78 -25.22
C LEU A 344 11.37 14.14 -25.78
N SER A 345 11.84 14.18 -27.03
CA SER A 345 12.36 15.41 -27.66
C SER A 345 11.32 16.52 -27.79
N LYS A 346 10.05 16.18 -27.97
CA LYS A 346 8.94 17.15 -28.03
C LYS A 346 8.37 17.48 -26.66
N GLU A 347 8.37 16.51 -25.75
CA GLU A 347 7.75 16.65 -24.44
C GLU A 347 8.65 17.32 -23.40
N LEU A 348 9.97 17.17 -23.51
CA LEU A 348 10.94 17.77 -22.58
C LEU A 348 10.89 19.31 -22.57
N PRO A 349 10.86 20.02 -23.72
CA PRO A 349 10.75 21.49 -23.71
C PRO A 349 9.44 21.98 -23.08
N VAL A 350 8.34 21.24 -23.28
CA VAL A 350 7.04 21.55 -22.68
C VAL A 350 7.11 21.41 -21.16
N TYR A 351 7.75 20.34 -20.67
CA TYR A 351 8.00 20.15 -19.25
C TYR A 351 8.92 21.25 -18.67
N GLN A 352 9.96 21.65 -19.38
CA GLN A 352 10.86 22.74 -18.97
C GLN A 352 10.14 24.09 -18.86
N ALA A 353 9.14 24.34 -19.71
CA ALA A 353 8.32 25.54 -19.65
C ALA A 353 7.23 25.53 -18.54
N SER A 354 6.98 24.40 -17.88
CA SER A 354 5.86 24.23 -16.92
C SER A 354 6.06 24.89 -15.53
N GLY A 355 7.25 25.45 -15.26
CA GLY A 355 7.59 26.06 -13.97
C GLY A 355 7.68 25.02 -12.84
N GLN A 356 8.55 24.03 -13.02
CA GLN A 356 8.74 22.84 -12.16
C GLN A 356 9.04 23.21 -10.70
N MET A 357 8.44 22.51 -9.74
CA MET A 357 8.70 22.78 -8.31
C MET A 357 8.80 21.53 -7.43
N LEU A 358 7.77 20.66 -7.42
CA LEU A 358 7.57 19.67 -6.35
C LEU A 358 7.85 18.24 -6.80
N LEU A 359 7.52 17.88 -8.04
CA LEU A 359 7.65 16.50 -8.55
C LEU A 359 8.90 16.28 -9.43
N VAL A 360 9.95 17.08 -9.24
CA VAL A 360 11.20 17.02 -10.02
C VAL A 360 11.86 15.62 -9.99
N PRO A 361 11.91 14.87 -8.87
CA PRO A 361 12.47 13.51 -8.88
C PRO A 361 11.73 12.54 -9.81
N TYR A 362 10.40 12.65 -9.89
CA TYR A 362 9.60 11.84 -10.81
C TYR A 362 9.83 12.25 -12.27
N ALA A 363 10.03 13.53 -12.54
CA ALA A 363 10.42 13.97 -13.88
C ALA A 363 11.82 13.47 -14.26
N THR A 364 12.77 13.52 -13.33
CA THR A 364 14.13 12.98 -13.51
C THR A 364 14.07 11.50 -13.89
N LEU A 365 13.25 10.73 -13.17
CA LEU A 365 12.95 9.33 -13.48
C LEU A 365 12.34 9.16 -14.88
N ALA A 366 11.35 9.99 -15.24
CA ALA A 366 10.70 9.93 -16.54
C ALA A 366 11.67 10.26 -17.70
N ILE A 367 12.53 11.28 -17.54
CA ILE A 367 13.56 11.65 -18.52
C ILE A 367 14.55 10.52 -18.66
N ALA A 368 15.05 9.97 -17.54
CA ALA A 368 16.00 8.86 -17.54
C ALA A 368 15.44 7.67 -18.33
N ILE A 369 14.24 7.18 -17.99
CA ILE A 369 13.66 5.99 -18.64
C ILE A 369 13.38 6.22 -20.13
N ASN A 370 13.02 7.43 -20.55
CA ASN A 370 12.71 7.75 -21.95
C ASN A 370 13.94 8.19 -22.78
N SER A 371 15.13 8.32 -22.18
CA SER A 371 16.34 8.71 -22.91
C SER A 371 17.02 7.51 -23.55
N GLY A 372 17.70 7.73 -24.68
CA GLY A 372 18.61 6.73 -25.25
C GLY A 372 19.88 6.61 -24.41
N ILE A 373 20.44 5.41 -24.30
CA ILE A 373 21.77 5.19 -23.72
C ILE A 373 22.72 4.84 -24.85
N THR A 374 23.55 5.80 -25.23
CA THR A 374 24.63 5.61 -26.19
C THR A 374 25.96 5.92 -25.50
N TYR A 375 27.05 5.40 -26.08
CA TYR A 375 28.41 5.69 -25.62
C TYR A 375 28.67 7.20 -25.50
N GLU A 376 28.28 7.96 -26.53
CA GLU A 376 28.47 9.42 -26.61
C GLU A 376 27.73 10.18 -25.49
N MET A 377 26.53 9.73 -25.12
CA MET A 377 25.72 10.38 -24.09
C MET A 377 26.01 9.88 -22.68
N ALA A 378 26.78 8.79 -22.52
CA ALA A 378 26.96 8.12 -21.23
C ALA A 378 27.49 9.05 -20.13
N ALA A 379 28.45 9.92 -20.45
CA ALA A 379 29.03 10.86 -19.48
C ALA A 379 27.99 11.87 -18.97
N VAL A 380 27.11 12.36 -19.84
CA VAL A 380 26.04 13.32 -19.48
C VAL A 380 24.92 12.61 -18.72
N MET A 381 24.57 11.40 -19.15
CA MET A 381 23.46 10.63 -18.60
C MET A 381 23.77 9.99 -17.24
N ALA A 382 25.04 9.75 -16.91
CA ALA A 382 25.41 9.05 -15.68
C ALA A 382 24.90 9.72 -14.40
N ALA A 383 24.93 11.05 -14.33
CA ALA A 383 24.39 11.78 -13.19
C ALA A 383 22.87 11.66 -13.10
N LEU A 384 22.18 11.72 -14.25
CA LEU A 384 20.73 11.59 -14.33
C LEU A 384 20.27 10.17 -13.95
N GLU A 385 20.91 9.13 -14.51
CA GLU A 385 20.60 7.73 -14.23
C GLU A 385 20.94 7.35 -12.79
N ARG A 386 21.99 7.94 -12.22
CA ARG A 386 22.29 7.82 -10.79
C ARG A 386 21.15 8.39 -9.95
N GLN A 387 20.70 9.62 -10.23
CA GLN A 387 19.60 10.24 -9.49
C GLN A 387 18.29 9.45 -9.64
N ALA A 388 18.00 8.95 -10.85
CA ALA A 388 16.83 8.11 -11.10
C ALA A 388 16.90 6.80 -10.30
N THR A 389 18.07 6.14 -10.28
CA THR A 389 18.29 4.92 -9.47
C THR A 389 18.24 5.21 -7.97
N GLN A 390 18.75 6.36 -7.50
CA GLN A 390 18.64 6.76 -6.10
C GLN A 390 17.18 7.00 -5.69
N PHE A 391 16.39 7.63 -6.56
CA PHE A 391 14.98 7.87 -6.29
C PHE A 391 14.14 6.59 -6.35
N TYR A 392 14.38 5.76 -7.37
CA TYR A 392 13.66 4.51 -7.60
C TYR A 392 14.60 3.46 -8.21
N PRO A 393 15.25 2.61 -7.38
CA PRO A 393 16.18 1.58 -7.84
C PRO A 393 15.42 0.36 -8.38
N GLY A 394 14.62 0.56 -9.43
CA GLY A 394 13.94 -0.52 -10.14
C GLY A 394 14.85 -1.18 -11.17
N ALA A 395 14.34 -2.24 -11.81
CA ALA A 395 15.08 -2.99 -12.82
C ALA A 395 15.57 -2.10 -14.00
N ALA A 396 14.70 -1.23 -14.50
CA ALA A 396 15.04 -0.34 -15.61
C ALA A 396 16.16 0.64 -15.24
N THR A 397 15.98 1.44 -14.19
CA THR A 397 16.96 2.46 -13.76
C THR A 397 18.31 1.85 -13.38
N SER A 398 18.31 0.72 -12.68
CA SER A 398 19.55 0.04 -12.27
C SER A 398 20.39 -0.44 -13.46
N GLN A 399 19.76 -1.06 -14.47
CA GLN A 399 20.46 -1.49 -15.69
C GLN A 399 21.00 -0.30 -16.47
N ARG A 400 20.18 0.74 -16.61
CA ARG A 400 20.53 1.96 -17.32
C ARG A 400 21.73 2.65 -16.68
N TYR A 401 21.73 2.77 -15.36
CA TYR A 401 22.86 3.30 -14.61
C TYR A 401 24.11 2.45 -14.78
N ALA A 402 24.00 1.11 -14.66
CA ALA A 402 25.11 0.19 -14.91
C ALA A 402 25.72 0.39 -16.32
N LEU A 403 24.89 0.51 -17.36
CA LEU A 403 25.34 0.72 -18.73
C LEU A 403 26.05 2.07 -18.91
N THR A 404 25.54 3.16 -18.31
CA THR A 404 26.24 4.46 -18.37
C THR A 404 27.61 4.43 -17.72
N LEU A 405 27.78 3.66 -16.64
CA LEU A 405 29.09 3.44 -16.01
C LEU A 405 29.99 2.58 -16.89
N ALA A 406 29.46 1.52 -17.48
CA ALA A 406 30.19 0.62 -18.36
C ALA A 406 30.73 1.34 -19.61
N PHE A 407 29.93 2.17 -20.26
CA PHE A 407 30.36 3.00 -21.40
C PHE A 407 31.44 4.02 -21.04
N GLN A 408 31.56 4.40 -19.76
CA GLN A 408 32.66 5.25 -19.28
C GLN A 408 33.91 4.45 -18.87
N GLY A 409 33.94 3.14 -19.10
CA GLY A 409 35.04 2.27 -18.67
C GLY A 409 35.05 1.96 -17.17
N LYS A 410 34.00 2.34 -16.42
CA LYS A 410 33.89 2.08 -14.97
C LYS A 410 33.29 0.70 -14.70
N THR A 411 33.95 -0.34 -15.19
CA THR A 411 33.42 -1.72 -15.19
C THR A 411 33.04 -2.23 -13.81
N GLU A 412 33.88 -2.06 -12.79
CA GLU A 412 33.57 -2.59 -11.44
C GLU A 412 32.41 -1.87 -10.75
N GLU A 413 32.28 -0.55 -10.94
CA GLU A 413 31.11 0.20 -10.46
C GLU A 413 29.83 -0.26 -11.17
N ALA A 414 29.90 -0.51 -12.48
CA ALA A 414 28.80 -1.00 -13.28
C ALA A 414 28.34 -2.40 -12.82
N VAL A 415 29.29 -3.34 -12.68
CA VAL A 415 29.01 -4.70 -12.22
C VAL A 415 28.42 -4.69 -10.81
N THR A 416 28.86 -3.78 -9.94
CA THR A 416 28.25 -3.60 -8.61
C THR A 416 26.76 -3.27 -8.72
N GLN A 417 26.35 -2.39 -9.64
CA GLN A 417 24.92 -2.09 -9.82
C GLN A 417 24.14 -3.31 -10.34
N VAL A 418 24.77 -4.15 -11.18
CA VAL A 418 24.17 -5.39 -11.68
C VAL A 418 24.04 -6.45 -10.58
N ARG A 419 25.01 -6.57 -9.67
CA ARG A 419 24.89 -7.45 -8.48
C ARG A 419 23.73 -7.01 -7.58
N ARG A 420 23.57 -5.71 -7.34
CA ARG A 420 22.45 -5.17 -6.56
C ARG A 420 21.11 -5.43 -7.24
N LEU A 421 21.03 -5.23 -8.56
CA LEU A 421 19.88 -5.59 -9.38
C LEU A 421 19.54 -7.09 -9.24
N HIS A 422 20.54 -7.96 -9.36
CA HIS A 422 20.36 -9.39 -9.17
C HIS A 422 19.83 -9.72 -7.78
N ASN A 423 20.38 -9.09 -6.73
CA ASN A 423 19.90 -9.30 -5.37
C ASN A 423 18.47 -8.81 -5.15
N GLN A 424 18.01 -7.80 -5.88
CA GLN A 424 16.62 -7.34 -5.79
C GLN A 424 15.61 -8.20 -6.54
N TYR A 425 16.05 -8.84 -7.63
CA TYR A 425 15.19 -9.58 -8.55
C TYR A 425 15.61 -11.04 -8.70
N TRP A 426 16.25 -11.65 -7.70
CA TRP A 426 16.85 -12.99 -7.78
C TRP A 426 15.87 -14.10 -8.21
N THR A 427 14.57 -13.91 -8.02
CA THR A 427 13.52 -14.84 -8.45
C THR A 427 13.12 -14.70 -9.92
N ASP A 428 13.37 -13.54 -10.54
CA ASP A 428 12.94 -13.20 -11.91
C ASP A 428 14.03 -12.41 -12.68
N TYR A 429 15.30 -12.59 -12.30
CA TYR A 429 16.39 -11.72 -12.75
C TYR A 429 16.52 -11.73 -14.28
N ALA A 430 16.34 -12.89 -14.90
CA ALA A 430 16.39 -13.06 -16.35
C ALA A 430 15.42 -12.14 -17.12
N ALA A 431 14.18 -11.99 -16.64
CA ALA A 431 13.22 -11.10 -17.26
C ALA A 431 13.57 -9.63 -16.99
N GLN A 432 14.06 -9.36 -15.78
CA GLN A 432 14.38 -8.02 -15.31
C GLN A 432 15.73 -7.49 -15.84
N SER A 433 16.60 -8.34 -16.41
CA SER A 433 17.94 -7.98 -16.91
C SER A 433 18.05 -7.91 -18.44
N SER A 434 16.91 -7.87 -19.15
CA SER A 434 16.87 -7.99 -20.62
C SER A 434 17.62 -6.89 -21.36
N LEU A 435 17.68 -5.67 -20.82
CA LEU A 435 18.40 -4.55 -21.44
C LEU A 435 19.92 -4.79 -21.44
N LEU A 436 20.45 -5.39 -20.37
CA LEU A 436 21.87 -5.77 -20.30
C LEU A 436 22.20 -6.85 -21.35
N THR A 437 21.35 -7.88 -21.45
CA THR A 437 21.51 -8.95 -22.44
C THR A 437 21.50 -8.40 -23.86
N GLN A 438 20.53 -7.54 -24.20
CA GLN A 438 20.45 -6.92 -25.53
C GLN A 438 21.68 -6.06 -25.84
N SER A 439 22.15 -5.26 -24.88
CA SER A 439 23.32 -4.39 -25.05
C SER A 439 24.61 -5.19 -25.29
N CYS A 440 24.80 -6.31 -24.58
CA CYS A 440 25.94 -7.19 -24.77
C CYS A 440 25.87 -7.99 -26.09
N LEU A 441 24.67 -8.38 -26.54
CA LEU A 441 24.47 -9.09 -27.81
C LEU A 441 24.71 -8.22 -29.04
N GLN A 442 24.44 -6.92 -28.95
CA GLN A 442 24.70 -5.96 -30.04
C GLN A 442 26.20 -5.71 -30.29
N LYS A 443 27.11 -6.34 -29.52
CA LYS A 443 28.58 -6.35 -29.70
C LYS A 443 29.18 -4.95 -29.92
N ALA A 444 28.80 -3.98 -29.09
CA ALA A 444 29.56 -2.75 -28.99
C ALA A 444 30.94 -3.09 -28.41
N ASP A 445 32.02 -2.85 -29.16
CA ASP A 445 33.40 -3.05 -28.68
C ASP A 445 33.63 -2.33 -27.34
N ASP A 446 32.95 -1.20 -27.14
CA ASP A 446 32.96 -0.38 -25.93
C ASP A 446 32.45 -1.08 -24.66
N LEU A 447 31.67 -2.17 -24.78
CA LEU A 447 31.12 -2.91 -23.63
C LEU A 447 31.80 -4.26 -23.39
N LYS A 448 32.79 -4.65 -24.21
CA LYS A 448 33.38 -5.99 -24.17
C LYS A 448 33.86 -6.40 -22.77
N VAL A 449 34.65 -5.56 -22.12
CA VAL A 449 35.20 -5.83 -20.77
C VAL A 449 34.08 -6.01 -19.74
N PHE A 450 33.03 -5.18 -19.81
CA PHE A 450 31.88 -5.26 -18.92
C PHE A 450 31.07 -6.55 -19.15
N CYS A 451 30.77 -6.89 -20.40
CA CYS A 451 30.02 -8.09 -20.75
C CYS A 451 30.78 -9.38 -20.39
N ASP A 452 32.10 -9.42 -20.63
CA ASP A 452 32.96 -10.53 -20.22
C ASP A 452 32.96 -10.68 -18.70
N ARG A 453 32.99 -9.56 -17.96
CA ARG A 453 32.91 -9.57 -16.50
C ARG A 453 31.57 -10.09 -15.99
N LEU A 454 30.45 -9.62 -16.56
CA LEU A 454 29.12 -10.15 -16.22
C LEU A 454 29.01 -11.65 -16.51
N LYS A 455 29.54 -12.13 -17.63
CA LYS A 455 29.56 -13.56 -17.97
C LYS A 455 30.37 -14.36 -16.95
N SER A 456 31.53 -13.84 -16.52
CA SER A 456 32.39 -14.50 -15.52
C SER A 456 31.72 -14.67 -14.15
N GLU A 457 30.77 -13.79 -13.81
CA GLU A 457 30.04 -13.82 -12.53
C GLU A 457 28.65 -14.45 -12.63
N GLY A 458 28.27 -14.97 -13.80
CA GLY A 458 26.93 -15.53 -14.03
C GLY A 458 25.81 -14.50 -14.01
N LEU A 459 26.13 -13.22 -14.21
CA LEU A 459 25.18 -12.10 -14.20
C LEU A 459 24.63 -11.76 -15.60
N LEU A 460 25.13 -12.39 -16.66
CA LEU A 460 24.64 -12.22 -18.04
C LEU A 460 23.77 -13.41 -18.46
N VAL A 461 22.47 -13.19 -18.66
CA VAL A 461 21.52 -14.24 -19.02
C VAL A 461 21.39 -14.36 -20.55
N GLY A 462 21.32 -15.59 -21.06
CA GLY A 462 20.96 -15.87 -22.47
C GLY A 462 22.08 -15.79 -23.50
N VAL A 463 23.35 -15.69 -23.07
CA VAL A 463 24.52 -15.61 -23.96
C VAL A 463 25.47 -16.79 -23.66
N ASN A 464 25.20 -17.95 -24.26
CA ASN A 464 26.12 -19.09 -24.23
C ASN A 464 27.32 -18.85 -25.14
#